data_AF-B9SQD9-F1
#
_entry.id   AF-B9SQD9-F1
#
_cell.length_a   1.000
_cell.length_b   1.000
_cell.length_c   1.000
_cell.angle_alpha   90.00
_cell.angle_beta   90.00
_cell.angle_gamma   90.00
#
_symmetry.space_group_name_H-M   'P 1'
#
loop_
_entity.id
_entity.type
_entity.pdbx_description
1 polymer ?
#
loop_
_entity_poly.entity_id
_entity_poly.type
_entity_poly.pdbx_seq_one_letter_code
_entity_poly.pdbx_strand_id
1 'polypeptide(L)'
;MGKTVAPFSSWAWENFGLFKYLLYGPLLAKVIHTQTQELRLKDDWFLHILIISFLRSLVYLLWSCFVSMLFLTYNRRINKQGYDFKQIDREWNWDNFVLLQALIGSMACYMFPSLIENVPLWNTKGLIAMLMLHVLISEPVYYWVHRYFHGSYLFPHYHSIHHSSPVLHPFTGAHASFLEHLILATVIGIPIIGSLIMGYGSIVMIYAYVWAFDFLRCLGHSNVEIVPHQLFHSLPFLRYLFYTPSYHSLHHTEMGTNFCLFMPLFDAIWNTLNRKSWELHREMSTNAADKGRVPDFVFLAHVVDISSAMHAPFVNRAVASNAFTPWNIMLPGWPVAFLVMLIMWAKAKIFLVSFYNLRGRLHATWAVPRFGFQYFLPFAQEGINNHIEDAILRADREGVKVISLAALNKNEALNGGGTLFVNKHPDLRVRVVHGNTLTAAVILNEISKDVTEVFLTGATSKLGRAIALYLCRRKVRVLMLTLSTERFQKIQKEAPLDCQSYLVQVTKYQAAQNCKYTMDRGVVHACHAGGVVHLLEGWSHHEVGAIDVDRIDLVWNAALKHGLKPVSNVINQKLNVK
;
A
#
# COMPACT_ATOMS: atom_id res chain seq x y z
N MET A 1 -13.61 1.69 37.07
CA MET A 1 -13.89 0.25 36.81
C MET A 1 -13.23 -0.10 35.49
N GLY A 2 -12.13 -0.86 35.52
CA GLY A 2 -11.47 -1.32 34.30
C GLY A 2 -12.40 -2.23 33.53
N LYS A 3 -12.62 -1.97 32.23
CA LYS A 3 -13.37 -2.89 31.38
C LYS A 3 -12.63 -4.24 31.39
N THR A 4 -13.24 -5.25 32.00
CA THR A 4 -12.76 -6.63 31.90
C THR A 4 -12.79 -7.03 30.43
N VAL A 5 -11.62 -7.29 29.85
CA VAL A 5 -11.48 -7.77 28.48
C VAL A 5 -12.10 -9.16 28.40
N ALA A 6 -12.92 -9.41 27.38
CA ALA A 6 -13.60 -10.69 27.24
C ALA A 6 -12.58 -11.83 27.01
N PRO A 7 -12.76 -13.03 27.59
CA PRO A 7 -11.86 -14.16 27.35
C PRO A 7 -11.74 -14.45 25.85
N PHE A 8 -10.53 -14.76 25.36
CA PHE A 8 -10.27 -15.08 23.95
C PHE A 8 -10.53 -13.94 22.95
N SER A 9 -10.73 -12.68 23.39
CA SER A 9 -10.83 -11.55 22.45
C SER A 9 -9.46 -11.12 21.90
N SER A 10 -8.38 -11.35 22.65
CA SER A 10 -7.00 -11.03 22.28
C SER A 10 -6.16 -12.28 21.96
N TRP A 11 -5.02 -12.07 21.30
CA TRP A 11 -4.10 -13.14 20.93
C TRP A 11 -3.14 -13.46 22.07
N ALA A 12 -2.87 -14.75 22.31
CA ALA A 12 -1.97 -15.19 23.39
C ALA A 12 -0.52 -14.64 23.24
N TRP A 13 -0.11 -14.32 22.02
CA TRP A 13 1.22 -13.79 21.68
C TRP A 13 1.19 -12.32 21.23
N GLU A 14 0.15 -11.56 21.57
CA GLU A 14 0.02 -10.16 21.15
C GLU A 14 1.24 -9.30 21.56
N ASN A 15 1.79 -9.57 22.74
CA ASN A 15 2.95 -8.84 23.28
C ASN A 15 4.29 -9.25 22.65
N PHE A 16 4.34 -10.28 21.79
CA PHE A 16 5.61 -10.78 21.24
C PHE A 16 6.09 -9.97 20.03
N GLY A 17 5.24 -9.16 19.40
CA GLY A 17 5.59 -8.42 18.19
C GLY A 17 6.18 -9.35 17.13
N LEU A 18 7.39 -9.04 16.63
CA LEU A 18 8.10 -9.88 15.67
C LEU A 18 8.58 -11.23 16.25
N PHE A 19 8.72 -11.36 17.56
CA PHE A 19 9.14 -12.63 18.18
C PHE A 19 8.07 -13.71 18.14
N LYS A 20 6.82 -13.39 17.74
CA LYS A 20 5.75 -14.39 17.57
C LYS A 20 6.14 -15.51 16.61
N TYR A 21 7.01 -15.23 15.62
CA TYR A 21 7.47 -16.23 14.65
C TYR A 21 8.37 -17.30 15.27
N LEU A 22 8.94 -17.08 16.47
CA LEU A 22 9.65 -18.12 17.22
C LEU A 22 8.73 -19.30 17.61
N LEU A 23 7.41 -19.10 17.59
CA LEU A 23 6.44 -20.17 17.82
C LEU A 23 6.44 -21.22 16.68
N TYR A 24 7.00 -20.91 15.51
CA TYR A 24 7.32 -21.91 14.48
C TYR A 24 8.59 -22.73 14.79
N GLY A 25 9.38 -22.31 15.78
CA GLY A 25 10.67 -22.92 16.12
C GLY A 25 10.59 -24.43 16.39
N PRO A 26 9.68 -24.91 17.27
CA PRO A 26 9.52 -26.34 17.53
C PRO A 26 9.15 -27.13 16.27
N LEU A 27 8.27 -26.56 15.44
CA LEU A 27 7.84 -27.15 14.16
C LEU A 27 9.04 -27.30 13.19
N LEU A 28 9.82 -26.23 13.03
CA LEU A 28 11.02 -26.24 12.19
C LEU A 28 12.09 -27.19 12.72
N ALA A 29 12.32 -27.20 14.03
CA ALA A 29 13.28 -28.09 14.67
C ALA A 29 12.92 -29.57 14.45
N LYS A 30 11.62 -29.92 14.53
CA LYS A 30 11.14 -31.27 14.25
C LYS A 30 11.44 -31.68 12.81
N VAL A 31 11.16 -30.82 11.83
CA VAL A 31 11.44 -31.08 10.41
C VAL A 31 12.94 -31.29 10.17
N ILE A 32 13.80 -30.41 10.71
CA ILE A 32 15.26 -30.54 10.59
C ILE A 32 15.73 -31.84 11.22
N HIS A 33 15.23 -32.19 12.41
CA HIS A 33 15.61 -33.42 13.11
C HIS A 33 15.23 -34.67 12.32
N THR A 34 13.99 -34.75 11.80
CA THR A 34 13.55 -35.87 10.97
C THR A 34 14.41 -36.01 9.70
N GLN A 35 14.69 -34.89 9.02
CA GLN A 35 15.49 -34.91 7.77
C GLN A 35 16.95 -35.31 7.97
N THR A 36 17.54 -34.93 9.10
CA THR A 36 18.95 -35.23 9.42
C THR A 36 19.17 -36.65 9.89
N GLN A 37 18.20 -37.27 10.59
CA GLN A 37 18.34 -38.65 11.08
C GLN A 37 17.94 -39.72 10.07
N GLU A 38 16.91 -39.49 9.23
CA GLU A 38 16.35 -40.55 8.39
C GLU A 38 16.96 -40.65 6.97
N LEU A 39 17.88 -39.74 6.59
CA LEU A 39 18.58 -39.71 5.27
C LEU A 39 17.67 -39.82 4.02
N ARG A 40 16.35 -39.64 4.18
CA ARG A 40 15.33 -39.57 3.13
C ARG A 40 14.33 -38.46 3.45
N LEU A 41 13.88 -37.75 2.42
CA LEU A 41 12.69 -36.91 2.48
C LEU A 41 11.47 -37.82 2.64
N LYS A 42 11.16 -38.24 3.87
CA LYS A 42 9.89 -38.88 4.19
C LYS A 42 8.80 -37.80 4.21
N ASP A 43 7.58 -38.14 3.79
CA ASP A 43 6.43 -37.24 3.84
C ASP A 43 6.14 -36.85 5.30
N ASP A 44 6.72 -35.73 5.72
CA ASP A 44 6.61 -35.18 7.06
C ASP A 44 5.50 -34.13 7.08
N TRP A 45 4.40 -34.43 7.78
CA TRP A 45 3.28 -33.50 7.94
C TRP A 45 3.69 -32.17 8.56
N PHE A 46 4.74 -32.14 9.38
CA PHE A 46 5.30 -30.90 9.93
C PHE A 46 5.89 -30.01 8.81
N LEU A 47 6.53 -30.60 7.79
CA LEU A 47 6.98 -29.87 6.60
C LEU A 47 5.78 -29.40 5.76
N HIS A 48 4.77 -30.25 5.56
CA HIS A 48 3.56 -29.85 4.85
C HIS A 48 2.85 -28.66 5.51
N ILE A 49 2.76 -28.62 6.84
CA ILE A 49 2.19 -27.50 7.60
C ILE A 49 2.98 -26.21 7.36
N LEU A 50 4.32 -26.27 7.33
CA LEU A 50 5.16 -25.10 7.01
C LEU A 50 4.92 -24.61 5.59
N ILE A 51 4.86 -25.53 4.61
CA ILE A 51 4.59 -25.20 3.21
C ILE A 51 3.19 -24.58 3.06
N ILE A 52 2.17 -25.17 3.67
CA ILE A 52 0.80 -24.64 3.68
C ILE A 52 0.80 -23.24 4.31
N SER A 53 1.45 -23.04 5.46
CA SER A 53 1.53 -21.74 6.14
C SER A 53 2.17 -20.67 5.25
N PHE A 54 3.24 -21.02 4.53
CA PHE A 54 3.87 -20.15 3.54
C PHE A 54 2.93 -19.83 2.38
N LEU A 55 2.29 -20.84 1.78
CA LEU A 55 1.37 -20.65 0.66
C LEU A 55 0.16 -19.79 1.02
N ARG A 56 -0.42 -19.99 2.21
CA ARG A 56 -1.49 -19.15 2.74
C ARG A 56 -1.05 -17.70 2.87
N SER A 57 0.12 -17.46 3.46
CA SER A 57 0.68 -16.11 3.57
C SER A 57 0.92 -15.48 2.20
N LEU A 58 1.39 -16.27 1.23
CA LEU A 58 1.59 -15.84 -0.16
C LEU A 58 0.28 -15.44 -0.83
N VAL A 59 -0.83 -16.17 -0.63
CA VAL A 59 -2.15 -15.81 -1.17
C VAL A 59 -2.57 -14.42 -0.71
N TYR A 60 -2.50 -14.14 0.60
CA TYR A 60 -2.88 -12.83 1.15
C TYR A 60 -1.95 -11.71 0.64
N LEU A 61 -0.64 -11.97 0.52
CA LEU A 61 0.31 -11.00 -0.03
C LEU A 61 0.03 -10.71 -1.51
N LEU A 62 -0.19 -11.73 -2.35
CA LEU A 62 -0.50 -11.56 -3.77
C LEU A 62 -1.82 -10.79 -3.96
N TRP A 63 -2.84 -11.10 -3.17
CA TRP A 63 -4.09 -10.33 -3.17
C TRP A 63 -3.86 -8.88 -2.71
N SER A 64 -3.07 -8.65 -1.67
CA SER A 64 -2.71 -7.28 -1.22
C SER A 64 -2.00 -6.49 -2.32
N CYS A 65 -1.07 -7.11 -3.05
CA CYS A 65 -0.41 -6.51 -4.19
C CYS A 65 -1.42 -6.16 -5.29
N PHE A 66 -2.25 -7.12 -5.69
CA PHE A 66 -3.27 -6.95 -6.72
C PHE A 66 -4.24 -5.81 -6.41
N VAL A 67 -4.86 -5.77 -5.22
CA VAL A 67 -5.82 -4.71 -4.87
C VAL A 67 -5.16 -3.33 -4.77
N SER A 68 -3.84 -3.28 -4.56
CA SER A 68 -3.03 -2.06 -4.53
C SER A 68 -2.52 -1.63 -5.90
N MET A 69 -2.60 -2.48 -6.93
CA MET A 69 -2.32 -2.12 -8.32
C MET A 69 -3.46 -1.26 -8.89
N LEU A 70 -3.55 -0.01 -8.41
CA LEU A 70 -4.65 0.90 -8.74
C LEU A 70 -4.81 1.17 -10.23
N PHE A 71 -3.73 1.03 -10.99
CA PHE A 71 -3.77 1.10 -12.46
C PHE A 71 -4.57 -0.03 -13.12
N LEU A 72 -4.83 -1.13 -12.41
CA LEU A 72 -5.76 -2.21 -12.81
C LEU A 72 -7.08 -2.13 -12.06
N THR A 73 -7.06 -1.77 -10.78
CA THR A 73 -8.20 -2.00 -9.88
C THR A 73 -9.05 -0.78 -9.59
N TYR A 74 -8.58 0.46 -9.82
CA TYR A 74 -9.25 1.68 -9.34
C TYR A 74 -10.71 1.80 -9.77
N ASN A 75 -11.01 1.56 -11.05
CA ASN A 75 -12.39 1.66 -11.57
C ASN A 75 -13.31 0.60 -10.98
N ARG A 76 -12.76 -0.57 -10.62
CA ARG A 76 -13.48 -1.72 -10.05
C ARG A 76 -13.65 -1.65 -8.52
N ARG A 77 -13.09 -0.65 -7.86
CA ARG A 77 -13.21 -0.51 -6.40
C ARG A 77 -14.65 -0.23 -6.00
N ILE A 78 -15.15 -0.92 -4.98
CA ILE A 78 -16.51 -0.75 -4.44
C ILE A 78 -16.54 0.48 -3.54
N ASN A 79 -15.69 0.51 -2.50
CA ASN A 79 -15.43 1.69 -1.70
C ASN A 79 -14.26 2.49 -2.32
N LYS A 80 -14.57 3.72 -2.75
CA LYS A 80 -13.61 4.66 -3.37
C LYS A 80 -12.75 5.42 -2.37
N GLN A 81 -12.86 5.18 -1.07
CA GLN A 81 -11.94 5.71 -0.07
C GLN A 81 -10.59 4.98 -0.12
N GLY A 82 -9.52 5.71 0.22
CA GLY A 82 -8.18 5.15 0.37
C GLY A 82 -7.98 4.50 1.74
N TYR A 83 -6.97 3.63 1.86
CA TYR A 83 -6.59 3.03 3.14
C TYR A 83 -5.86 4.08 3.99
N ASP A 84 -6.32 4.32 5.21
CA ASP A 84 -5.64 5.22 6.14
C ASP A 84 -4.59 4.47 6.97
N PHE A 85 -3.72 5.24 7.63
CA PHE A 85 -2.67 4.68 8.48
C PHE A 85 -3.21 3.90 9.69
N LYS A 86 -4.34 4.33 10.26
CA LYS A 86 -4.96 3.67 11.41
C LYS A 86 -5.48 2.27 11.05
N GLN A 87 -6.05 2.11 9.86
CA GLN A 87 -6.46 0.81 9.34
C GLN A 87 -5.25 -0.09 9.11
N ILE A 88 -4.17 0.44 8.49
CA ILE A 88 -2.93 -0.32 8.30
C ILE A 88 -2.39 -0.86 9.63
N ASP A 89 -2.38 -0.03 10.67
CA ASP A 89 -1.83 -0.42 11.98
C ASP A 89 -2.69 -1.47 12.68
N ARG A 90 -4.02 -1.37 12.59
CA ARG A 90 -4.92 -2.40 13.13
C ARG A 90 -4.73 -3.74 12.44
N GLU A 91 -4.60 -3.73 11.12
CA GLU A 91 -4.41 -4.93 10.29
C GLU A 91 -2.96 -5.46 10.31
N TRP A 92 -2.05 -4.86 11.08
CA TRP A 92 -0.62 -5.18 11.03
C TRP A 92 -0.31 -6.65 11.30
N ASN A 93 -1.00 -7.24 12.27
CA ASN A 93 -0.83 -8.64 12.69
C ASN A 93 -1.86 -9.58 12.04
N TRP A 94 -2.29 -9.29 10.81
CA TRP A 94 -3.27 -10.10 10.09
C TRP A 94 -2.87 -11.58 9.99
N ASP A 95 -1.58 -11.89 9.99
CA ASP A 95 -1.02 -13.24 9.82
C ASP A 95 -1.09 -14.12 11.09
N ASN A 96 -1.59 -13.61 12.21
CA ASN A 96 -1.72 -14.36 13.46
C ASN A 96 -2.52 -15.67 13.30
N PHE A 97 -3.53 -15.69 12.42
CA PHE A 97 -4.33 -16.90 12.20
C PHE A 97 -3.55 -18.02 11.53
N VAL A 98 -2.57 -17.69 10.67
CA VAL A 98 -1.73 -18.69 9.99
C VAL A 98 -0.93 -19.44 11.05
N LEU A 99 -0.33 -18.69 11.98
CA LEU A 99 0.42 -19.26 13.09
C LEU A 99 -0.48 -20.13 14.00
N LEU A 100 -1.66 -19.62 14.38
CA LEU A 100 -2.61 -20.40 15.18
C LEU A 100 -2.98 -21.73 14.50
N GLN A 101 -3.35 -21.69 13.22
CA GLN A 101 -3.78 -22.88 12.50
C GLN A 101 -2.62 -23.85 12.25
N ALA A 102 -1.38 -23.35 12.10
CA ALA A 102 -0.19 -24.21 12.06
C ALA A 102 0.03 -24.94 13.39
N LEU A 103 -0.15 -24.27 14.52
CA LEU A 103 -0.06 -24.88 15.85
C LEU A 103 -1.18 -25.92 16.06
N ILE A 104 -2.42 -25.60 15.68
CA ILE A 104 -3.56 -26.54 15.74
C ILE A 104 -3.28 -27.76 14.84
N GLY A 105 -2.82 -27.56 13.61
CA GLY A 105 -2.46 -28.65 12.70
C GLY A 105 -1.34 -29.52 13.25
N SER A 106 -0.32 -28.91 13.86
CA SER A 106 0.79 -29.63 14.49
C SER A 106 0.31 -30.47 15.68
N MET A 107 -0.56 -29.90 16.52
CA MET A 107 -1.19 -30.61 17.63
C MET A 107 -2.06 -31.77 17.14
N ALA A 108 -2.83 -31.58 16.07
CA ALA A 108 -3.64 -32.63 15.47
C ALA A 108 -2.78 -33.80 14.95
N CYS A 109 -1.60 -33.53 14.38
CA CYS A 109 -0.66 -34.57 13.94
C CYS A 109 -0.18 -35.44 15.11
N TYR A 110 0.03 -34.87 16.29
CA TYR A 110 0.41 -35.62 17.49
C TYR A 110 -0.75 -36.37 18.12
N MET A 111 -1.94 -35.76 18.16
CA MET A 111 -3.12 -36.35 18.79
C MET A 111 -3.75 -37.47 17.96
N PHE A 112 -3.65 -37.38 16.63
CA PHE A 112 -4.32 -38.29 15.71
C PHE A 112 -3.38 -38.81 14.60
N PRO A 113 -2.27 -39.49 14.96
CA PRO A 113 -1.28 -39.94 13.97
C PRO A 113 -1.88 -40.90 12.92
N SER A 114 -2.84 -41.73 13.31
CA SER A 114 -3.50 -42.69 12.39
C SER A 114 -4.33 -42.03 11.28
N LEU A 115 -4.81 -40.79 11.46
CA LEU A 115 -5.57 -40.07 10.43
C LEU A 115 -4.68 -39.54 9.30
N ILE A 116 -3.39 -39.37 9.57
CA ILE A 116 -2.43 -38.74 8.67
C ILE A 116 -1.37 -39.74 8.17
N GLU A 117 -1.41 -40.97 8.68
CA GLU A 117 -0.54 -42.06 8.24
C GLU A 117 -0.96 -42.54 6.85
N ASN A 118 0.01 -42.68 5.93
CA ASN A 118 -0.19 -43.20 4.58
C ASN A 118 -1.28 -42.49 3.74
N VAL A 119 -1.52 -41.20 3.98
CA VAL A 119 -2.45 -40.41 3.17
C VAL A 119 -1.95 -40.35 1.72
N PRO A 120 -2.74 -40.80 0.73
CA PRO A 120 -2.30 -40.81 -0.66
C PRO A 120 -2.15 -39.39 -1.20
N LEU A 121 -1.30 -39.22 -2.23
CA LEU A 121 -1.14 -37.94 -2.89
C LEU A 121 -2.47 -37.44 -3.50
N TRP A 122 -3.25 -38.34 -4.11
CA TRP A 122 -4.51 -38.04 -4.79
C TRP A 122 -5.60 -39.08 -4.52
N ASN A 123 -6.83 -38.62 -4.29
CA ASN A 123 -8.02 -39.46 -4.22
C ASN A 123 -9.26 -38.68 -4.69
N THR A 124 -9.85 -39.07 -5.82
CA THR A 124 -11.01 -38.39 -6.41
C THR A 124 -12.24 -38.41 -5.49
N LYS A 125 -12.43 -39.47 -4.68
CA LYS A 125 -13.53 -39.54 -3.71
C LYS A 125 -13.40 -38.45 -2.63
N GLY A 126 -12.17 -38.07 -2.30
CA GLY A 126 -11.87 -37.00 -1.36
C GLY A 126 -12.41 -35.66 -1.79
N LEU A 127 -12.30 -35.32 -3.08
CA LEU A 127 -12.84 -34.07 -3.62
C LEU A 127 -14.35 -33.98 -3.44
N ILE A 128 -15.08 -35.05 -3.74
CA ILE A 128 -16.54 -35.11 -3.60
C ILE A 128 -16.94 -35.02 -2.12
N ALA A 129 -16.30 -35.82 -1.26
CA ALA A 129 -16.58 -35.81 0.17
C ALA A 129 -16.29 -34.44 0.80
N MET A 130 -15.15 -33.83 0.48
CA MET A 130 -14.78 -32.50 0.94
C MET A 130 -15.82 -31.46 0.51
N LEU A 131 -16.26 -31.44 -0.75
CA LEU A 131 -17.27 -30.51 -1.22
C LEU A 131 -18.61 -30.72 -0.53
N MET A 132 -19.05 -31.97 -0.36
CA MET A 132 -20.29 -32.27 0.37
C MET A 132 -20.21 -31.82 1.82
N LEU A 133 -19.12 -32.10 2.53
CA LEU A 133 -18.92 -31.67 3.91
C LEU A 133 -18.82 -30.15 4.04
N HIS A 134 -18.23 -29.48 3.04
CA HIS A 134 -18.18 -28.02 3.01
C HIS A 134 -19.60 -27.43 2.88
N VAL A 135 -20.33 -27.85 1.85
CA VAL A 135 -21.68 -27.33 1.54
C VAL A 135 -22.69 -27.70 2.63
N LEU A 136 -22.71 -28.96 3.07
CA LEU A 136 -23.77 -29.45 3.96
C LEU A 136 -23.50 -29.18 5.45
N ILE A 137 -22.24 -28.92 5.83
CA ILE A 137 -21.88 -28.73 7.24
C ILE A 137 -21.17 -27.39 7.45
N SER A 138 -20.04 -27.15 6.78
CA SER A 138 -19.19 -25.98 7.07
C SER A 138 -19.89 -24.65 6.80
N GLU A 139 -20.61 -24.55 5.68
CA GLU A 139 -21.38 -23.37 5.30
C GLU A 139 -22.53 -23.07 6.28
N PRO A 140 -23.46 -24.01 6.58
CA PRO A 140 -24.48 -23.81 7.62
C PRO A 140 -23.91 -23.45 9.00
N VAL A 141 -22.84 -24.14 9.43
CA VAL A 141 -22.23 -23.90 10.74
C VAL A 141 -21.65 -22.49 10.79
N TYR A 142 -20.89 -22.09 9.77
CA TYR A 142 -20.35 -20.74 9.72
C TYR A 142 -21.46 -19.69 9.65
N TYR A 143 -22.49 -19.88 8.83
CA TYR A 143 -23.62 -18.97 8.72
C TYR A 143 -24.23 -18.63 10.09
N TRP A 144 -24.55 -19.66 10.89
CA TRP A 144 -25.15 -19.47 12.21
C TRP A 144 -24.19 -18.82 13.18
N VAL A 145 -22.95 -19.30 13.25
CA VAL A 145 -21.90 -18.71 14.10
C VAL A 145 -21.70 -17.23 13.77
N HIS A 146 -21.58 -16.89 12.49
CA HIS A 146 -21.39 -15.53 12.02
C HIS A 146 -22.59 -14.65 12.39
N ARG A 147 -23.81 -15.14 12.20
CA ARG A 147 -25.02 -14.44 12.65
C ARG A 147 -25.05 -14.22 14.16
N TYR A 148 -24.61 -15.17 14.97
CA TYR A 148 -24.49 -14.99 16.42
C TYR A 148 -23.39 -13.99 16.81
N PHE A 149 -22.30 -13.93 16.06
CA PHE A 149 -21.27 -12.91 16.24
C PHE A 149 -21.78 -11.49 16.02
N HIS A 150 -22.85 -11.30 15.25
CA HIS A 150 -23.58 -10.04 15.13
C HIS A 150 -24.61 -9.79 16.24
N GLY A 151 -24.67 -10.65 17.25
CA GLY A 151 -25.49 -10.47 18.45
C GLY A 151 -24.94 -9.41 19.40
N SER A 152 -25.80 -8.93 20.31
CA SER A 152 -25.51 -7.79 21.22
C SER A 152 -24.27 -7.98 22.11
N TYR A 153 -23.96 -9.21 22.50
CA TYR A 153 -22.77 -9.50 23.31
C TYR A 153 -21.54 -9.83 22.47
N LEU A 154 -21.65 -10.74 21.50
CA LEU A 154 -20.48 -11.21 20.75
C LEU A 154 -19.91 -10.16 19.79
N PHE A 155 -20.76 -9.27 19.27
CA PHE A 155 -20.31 -8.22 18.35
C PHE A 155 -19.31 -7.26 19.00
N PRO A 156 -19.65 -6.51 20.07
CA PRO A 156 -18.71 -5.55 20.64
C PRO A 156 -17.42 -6.19 21.16
N HIS A 157 -17.45 -7.45 21.61
CA HIS A 157 -16.30 -8.12 22.24
C HIS A 157 -15.39 -8.89 21.27
N TYR A 158 -15.92 -9.41 20.18
CA TYR A 158 -15.17 -10.28 19.27
C TYR A 158 -15.21 -9.78 17.83
N HIS A 159 -16.40 -9.54 17.27
CA HIS A 159 -16.55 -9.31 15.83
C HIS A 159 -16.41 -7.83 15.41
N SER A 160 -16.51 -6.89 16.34
CA SER A 160 -16.43 -5.46 16.06
C SER A 160 -15.09 -5.04 15.46
N ILE A 161 -13.99 -5.72 15.83
CA ILE A 161 -12.66 -5.42 15.28
C ILE A 161 -12.56 -5.78 13.81
N HIS A 162 -13.22 -6.87 13.39
CA HIS A 162 -13.30 -7.28 11.99
C HIS A 162 -14.02 -6.21 11.13
N HIS A 163 -15.12 -5.66 11.66
CA HIS A 163 -15.89 -4.58 11.03
C HIS A 163 -15.28 -3.18 11.22
N SER A 164 -14.16 -3.07 11.93
CA SER A 164 -13.61 -1.76 12.28
C SER A 164 -12.86 -1.10 11.11
N SER A 165 -12.52 -1.86 10.07
CA SER A 165 -11.85 -1.36 8.85
C SER A 165 -12.86 -0.73 7.89
N PRO A 166 -12.80 0.59 7.62
CA PRO A 166 -13.79 1.28 6.78
C PRO A 166 -13.75 0.86 5.31
N VAL A 167 -12.58 0.43 4.83
CA VAL A 167 -12.36 -0.01 3.46
C VAL A 167 -11.85 -1.44 3.51
N LEU A 168 -12.55 -2.38 2.88
CA LEU A 168 -12.10 -3.76 2.88
C LEU A 168 -10.75 -3.93 2.19
N HIS A 169 -9.93 -4.81 2.76
CA HIS A 169 -8.67 -5.27 2.22
C HIS A 169 -8.55 -6.78 2.51
N PRO A 170 -7.80 -7.57 1.73
CA PRO A 170 -7.58 -8.99 2.02
C PRO A 170 -7.14 -9.26 3.48
N PHE A 171 -6.29 -8.37 4.04
CA PHE A 171 -5.89 -8.39 5.45
C PHE A 171 -7.04 -8.09 6.44
N THR A 172 -8.05 -7.30 6.07
CA THR A 172 -9.28 -7.13 6.87
C THR A 172 -9.97 -8.46 7.08
N GLY A 173 -10.00 -9.30 6.04
CA GLY A 173 -10.44 -10.68 6.18
C GLY A 173 -9.72 -11.35 7.33
N ALA A 174 -8.39 -11.38 7.31
CA ALA A 174 -7.60 -12.04 8.36
C ALA A 174 -7.58 -11.31 9.73
N HIS A 175 -7.97 -10.05 9.79
CA HIS A 175 -8.04 -9.27 11.02
C HIS A 175 -9.33 -9.58 11.81
N ALA A 176 -9.22 -10.47 12.79
CA ALA A 176 -10.32 -10.89 13.67
C ALA A 176 -9.78 -11.35 15.03
N SER A 177 -10.68 -11.60 16.00
CA SER A 177 -10.33 -12.03 17.35
C SER A 177 -9.79 -13.46 17.37
N PHE A 178 -9.14 -13.83 18.48
CA PHE A 178 -8.64 -15.20 18.65
C PHE A 178 -9.79 -16.23 18.63
N LEU A 179 -10.92 -15.93 19.29
CA LEU A 179 -12.10 -16.79 19.29
C LEU A 179 -12.67 -17.01 17.88
N GLU A 180 -12.80 -15.96 17.08
CA GLU A 180 -13.28 -16.08 15.69
C GLU A 180 -12.39 -16.98 14.86
N HIS A 181 -11.06 -16.85 14.99
CA HIS A 181 -10.12 -17.70 14.26
C HIS A 181 -10.06 -19.14 14.77
N LEU A 182 -10.32 -19.37 16.05
CA LEU A 182 -10.50 -20.72 16.59
C LEU A 182 -11.71 -21.40 15.95
N ILE A 183 -12.85 -20.71 15.87
CA ILE A 183 -14.05 -21.25 15.22
C ILE A 183 -13.83 -21.41 13.72
N LEU A 184 -13.18 -20.46 13.06
CA LEU A 184 -12.84 -20.57 11.64
C LEU A 184 -11.91 -21.76 11.37
N ALA A 185 -10.96 -22.05 12.27
CA ALA A 185 -10.10 -23.23 12.18
C ALA A 185 -10.93 -24.52 12.26
N THR A 186 -11.95 -24.58 13.12
CA THR A 186 -12.90 -25.70 13.18
C THR A 186 -13.69 -25.83 11.87
N VAL A 187 -14.22 -24.72 11.33
CA VAL A 187 -14.97 -24.70 10.06
C VAL A 187 -14.11 -25.20 8.89
N ILE A 188 -12.84 -24.78 8.82
CA ILE A 188 -11.88 -25.29 7.82
C ILE A 188 -11.57 -26.77 8.07
N GLY A 189 -11.45 -27.18 9.33
CA GLY A 189 -11.13 -28.55 9.72
C GLY A 189 -12.20 -29.57 9.35
N ILE A 190 -13.50 -29.20 9.34
CA ILE A 190 -14.62 -30.13 9.11
C ILE A 190 -14.46 -30.93 7.80
N PRO A 191 -14.25 -30.32 6.61
CA PRO A 191 -14.16 -31.09 5.37
C PRO A 191 -12.84 -31.86 5.25
N ILE A 192 -11.76 -31.35 5.84
CA ILE A 192 -10.45 -32.00 5.85
C ILE A 192 -10.51 -33.28 6.69
N ILE A 193 -10.87 -33.13 7.97
CA ILE A 193 -10.88 -34.23 8.94
C ILE A 193 -11.98 -35.23 8.58
N GLY A 194 -13.17 -34.76 8.19
CA GLY A 194 -14.26 -35.65 7.77
C GLY A 194 -13.87 -36.52 6.58
N SER A 195 -13.19 -35.95 5.57
CA SER A 195 -12.71 -36.74 4.42
C SER A 195 -11.62 -37.74 4.81
N LEU A 196 -10.73 -37.40 5.75
CA LEU A 196 -9.72 -38.31 6.28
C LEU A 196 -10.36 -39.48 7.06
N ILE A 197 -11.32 -39.20 7.93
CA ILE A 197 -12.06 -40.23 8.71
C ILE A 197 -12.82 -41.18 7.78
N MET A 198 -13.37 -40.68 6.67
CA MET A 198 -14.05 -41.51 5.66
C MET A 198 -13.08 -42.36 4.82
N GLY A 199 -11.76 -42.24 5.02
CA GLY A 199 -10.74 -42.91 4.20
C GLY A 199 -10.60 -42.33 2.79
N TYR A 200 -11.13 -41.12 2.55
CA TYR A 200 -11.12 -40.47 1.24
C TYR A 200 -10.11 -39.33 1.13
N GLY A 201 -9.42 -38.98 2.21
CA GLY A 201 -8.45 -37.89 2.23
C GLY A 201 -7.28 -38.09 1.27
N SER A 202 -6.70 -36.98 0.83
CA SER A 202 -5.45 -36.95 0.06
C SER A 202 -4.67 -35.66 0.33
N ILE A 203 -3.36 -35.68 0.08
CA ILE A 203 -2.50 -34.51 0.31
C ILE A 203 -2.94 -33.34 -0.58
N VAL A 204 -3.16 -33.58 -1.88
CA VAL A 204 -3.58 -32.52 -2.82
C VAL A 204 -4.93 -31.92 -2.43
N MET A 205 -5.87 -32.71 -1.91
CA MET A 205 -7.16 -32.21 -1.42
C MET A 205 -6.99 -31.19 -0.28
N ILE A 206 -6.12 -31.48 0.69
CA ILE A 206 -5.85 -30.57 1.83
C ILE A 206 -5.28 -29.25 1.33
N TYR A 207 -4.26 -29.32 0.47
CA TYR A 207 -3.64 -28.13 -0.13
C TYR A 207 -4.65 -27.31 -0.93
N ALA A 208 -5.39 -27.95 -1.84
CA ALA A 208 -6.35 -27.30 -2.71
C ALA A 208 -7.49 -26.65 -1.91
N TYR A 209 -8.02 -27.34 -0.90
CA TYR A 209 -9.11 -26.82 -0.07
C TYR A 209 -8.67 -25.61 0.75
N VAL A 210 -7.53 -25.70 1.45
CA VAL A 210 -6.99 -24.60 2.25
C VAL A 210 -6.68 -23.37 1.38
N TRP A 211 -6.06 -23.61 0.21
CA TRP A 211 -5.76 -22.54 -0.74
C TRP A 211 -7.03 -21.88 -1.30
N ALA A 212 -8.02 -22.67 -1.72
CA ALA A 212 -9.28 -22.17 -2.25
C ALA A 212 -10.07 -21.39 -1.20
N PHE A 213 -10.07 -21.85 0.06
CA PHE A 213 -10.70 -21.17 1.19
C PHE A 213 -10.12 -19.76 1.38
N ASP A 214 -8.80 -19.65 1.45
CA ASP A 214 -8.14 -18.35 1.62
C ASP A 214 -8.31 -17.46 0.39
N PHE A 215 -8.29 -18.04 -0.81
CA PHE A 215 -8.53 -17.31 -2.06
C PHE A 215 -9.92 -16.67 -2.08
N LEU A 216 -10.98 -17.43 -1.80
CA LEU A 216 -12.36 -16.93 -1.78
C LEU A 216 -12.57 -15.90 -0.66
N ARG A 217 -11.92 -16.09 0.49
CA ARG A 217 -11.97 -15.13 1.59
C ARG A 217 -11.28 -13.82 1.23
N CYS A 218 -10.12 -13.87 0.58
CA CYS A 218 -9.45 -12.68 0.06
C CYS A 218 -10.27 -11.98 -1.03
N LEU A 219 -10.91 -12.75 -1.91
CA LEU A 219 -11.83 -12.23 -2.93
C LEU A 219 -12.94 -11.39 -2.29
N GLY A 220 -13.64 -11.94 -1.29
CA GLY A 220 -14.72 -11.23 -0.58
C GLY A 220 -14.28 -9.93 0.08
N HIS A 221 -13.06 -9.89 0.62
CA HIS A 221 -12.51 -8.71 1.30
C HIS A 221 -11.64 -7.83 0.40
N SER A 222 -11.60 -8.08 -0.92
CA SER A 222 -10.69 -7.38 -1.82
C SER A 222 -11.04 -5.91 -2.08
N ASN A 223 -12.30 -5.52 -1.83
CA ASN A 223 -12.87 -4.22 -2.22
C ASN A 223 -12.83 -3.96 -3.75
N VAL A 224 -12.57 -4.98 -4.58
CA VAL A 224 -12.42 -4.85 -6.03
C VAL A 224 -13.33 -5.86 -6.72
N GLU A 225 -14.33 -5.38 -7.47
CA GLU A 225 -15.23 -6.27 -8.20
C GLU A 225 -14.56 -6.83 -9.47
N ILE A 226 -14.17 -8.10 -9.40
CA ILE A 226 -13.54 -8.84 -10.50
C ILE A 226 -14.47 -9.88 -11.13
N VAL A 227 -15.59 -10.21 -10.49
CA VAL A 227 -16.55 -11.19 -11.01
C VAL A 227 -17.45 -10.48 -12.03
N PRO A 228 -17.42 -10.89 -13.32
CA PRO A 228 -18.26 -10.25 -14.33
C PRO A 228 -19.74 -10.58 -14.07
N HIS A 229 -20.61 -9.58 -14.06
CA HIS A 229 -22.05 -9.79 -13.86
C HIS A 229 -22.68 -10.66 -14.97
N GLN A 230 -22.07 -10.68 -16.16
CA GLN A 230 -22.48 -11.54 -17.27
C GLN A 230 -22.43 -13.02 -16.89
N LEU A 231 -21.53 -13.43 -16.00
CA LEU A 231 -21.46 -14.81 -15.51
C LEU A 231 -22.76 -15.22 -14.80
N PHE A 232 -23.28 -14.35 -13.94
CA PHE A 232 -24.54 -14.59 -13.23
C PHE A 232 -25.77 -14.33 -14.10
N HIS A 233 -25.65 -13.55 -15.17
CA HIS A 233 -26.70 -13.44 -16.17
C HIS A 233 -26.84 -14.73 -16.99
N SER A 234 -25.72 -15.29 -17.46
CA SER A 234 -25.70 -16.53 -18.26
C SER A 234 -26.02 -17.77 -17.43
N LEU A 235 -25.57 -17.82 -16.17
CA LEU A 235 -25.80 -18.94 -15.25
C LEU A 235 -26.33 -18.42 -13.91
N PRO A 236 -27.64 -18.12 -13.79
CA PRO A 236 -28.22 -17.47 -12.62
C PRO A 236 -28.03 -18.22 -11.29
N PHE A 237 -27.90 -19.54 -11.32
CA PHE A 237 -27.70 -20.32 -10.10
C PHE A 237 -26.31 -20.10 -9.47
N LEU A 238 -25.29 -19.68 -10.25
CA LEU A 238 -23.94 -19.47 -9.74
C LEU A 238 -23.87 -18.39 -8.66
N ARG A 239 -24.76 -17.39 -8.71
CA ARG A 239 -24.84 -16.33 -7.68
C ARG A 239 -25.17 -16.85 -6.29
N TYR A 240 -25.67 -18.09 -6.18
CA TYR A 240 -25.92 -18.76 -4.90
C TYR A 240 -24.80 -19.71 -4.48
N LEU A 241 -23.89 -20.07 -5.40
CA LEU A 241 -22.77 -21.00 -5.13
C LEU A 241 -21.48 -20.29 -4.69
N PHE A 242 -21.28 -19.02 -5.07
CA PHE A 242 -20.19 -18.21 -4.53
C PHE A 242 -20.58 -16.74 -4.51
N TYR A 243 -20.22 -16.04 -3.44
CA TYR A 243 -20.44 -14.60 -3.32
C TYR A 243 -19.48 -13.81 -4.20
N THR A 244 -19.72 -12.51 -4.29
CA THR A 244 -18.81 -11.55 -4.93
C THR A 244 -18.22 -10.59 -3.91
N PRO A 245 -17.13 -9.86 -4.24
CA PRO A 245 -16.63 -8.76 -3.43
C PRO A 245 -17.72 -7.73 -3.08
N SER A 246 -18.63 -7.43 -4.02
CA SER A 246 -19.77 -6.51 -3.80
C SER A 246 -20.75 -7.04 -2.76
N TYR A 247 -21.07 -8.34 -2.82
CA TYR A 247 -21.94 -9.01 -1.85
C TYR A 247 -21.40 -8.89 -0.42
N HIS A 248 -20.12 -9.20 -0.23
CA HIS A 248 -19.49 -9.17 1.09
C HIS A 248 -19.22 -7.74 1.58
N SER A 249 -18.96 -6.80 0.66
CA SER A 249 -18.85 -5.38 1.01
C SER A 249 -20.16 -4.83 1.58
N LEU A 250 -21.31 -5.26 1.06
CA LEU A 250 -22.61 -4.90 1.62
C LEU A 250 -22.83 -5.42 3.04
N HIS A 251 -22.33 -6.62 3.36
CA HIS A 251 -22.37 -7.13 4.73
C HIS A 251 -21.66 -6.19 5.70
N HIS A 252 -20.48 -5.66 5.32
CA HIS A 252 -19.73 -4.74 6.15
C HIS A 252 -20.38 -3.37 6.34
N THR A 253 -21.24 -2.95 5.40
CA THR A 253 -22.01 -1.70 5.52
C THR A 253 -23.39 -1.89 6.15
N GLU A 254 -24.04 -3.02 5.90
CA GLU A 254 -25.39 -3.39 6.35
C GLU A 254 -25.32 -4.74 7.09
N MET A 255 -24.78 -4.69 8.31
CA MET A 255 -24.37 -5.84 9.15
C MET A 255 -25.49 -6.84 9.50
N GLY A 256 -26.76 -6.53 9.19
CA GLY A 256 -27.91 -7.41 9.43
C GLY A 256 -28.19 -8.44 8.32
N THR A 257 -27.34 -8.54 7.30
CA THR A 257 -27.58 -9.34 6.09
C THR A 257 -26.30 -10.02 5.60
N ASN A 258 -26.41 -11.00 4.68
CA ASN A 258 -25.27 -11.62 3.98
C ASN A 258 -24.26 -12.32 4.92
N PHE A 259 -24.70 -13.33 5.68
CA PHE A 259 -23.88 -14.03 6.68
C PHE A 259 -23.15 -15.28 6.17
N CYS A 260 -23.39 -15.74 4.94
CA CYS A 260 -22.79 -16.96 4.39
C CYS A 260 -21.25 -16.96 4.42
N LEU A 261 -20.63 -18.15 4.41
CA LEU A 261 -19.17 -18.25 4.34
C LEU A 261 -18.67 -17.95 2.93
N PHE A 262 -19.20 -18.65 1.92
CA PHE A 262 -18.97 -18.38 0.51
C PHE A 262 -20.26 -18.48 -0.31
N MET A 263 -21.27 -19.24 0.13
CA MET A 263 -22.47 -19.55 -0.66
C MET A 263 -23.71 -18.73 -0.26
N PRO A 264 -24.13 -17.71 -1.05
CA PRO A 264 -25.35 -16.95 -0.78
C PRO A 264 -26.64 -17.77 -0.75
N LEU A 265 -26.59 -19.04 -1.18
CA LEU A 265 -27.66 -20.02 -0.99
C LEU A 265 -28.22 -20.02 0.44
N PHE A 266 -27.35 -20.00 1.46
CA PHE A 266 -27.78 -20.09 2.86
C PHE A 266 -28.46 -18.80 3.35
N ASP A 267 -27.98 -17.64 2.90
CA ASP A 267 -28.66 -16.37 3.13
C ASP A 267 -30.04 -16.32 2.44
N ALA A 268 -30.18 -16.94 1.27
CA ALA A 268 -31.47 -17.05 0.59
C ALA A 268 -32.44 -17.99 1.34
N ILE A 269 -31.96 -19.15 1.80
CA ILE A 269 -32.76 -20.13 2.57
C ILE A 269 -33.28 -19.51 3.86
N TRP A 270 -32.42 -18.79 4.60
CA TRP A 270 -32.80 -18.18 5.89
C TRP A 270 -33.25 -16.72 5.79
N ASN A 271 -33.52 -16.22 4.58
CA ASN A 271 -34.05 -14.88 4.31
C ASN A 271 -33.21 -13.74 4.93
N THR A 272 -31.89 -13.88 4.88
CA THR A 272 -30.91 -12.84 5.26
C THR A 272 -30.13 -12.29 4.08
N LEU A 273 -30.48 -12.68 2.85
CA LEU A 273 -29.91 -12.14 1.62
C LEU A 273 -30.26 -10.65 1.45
N ASN A 274 -29.24 -9.81 1.32
CA ASN A 274 -29.43 -8.40 1.02
C ASN A 274 -29.98 -8.21 -0.40
N ARG A 275 -31.09 -7.47 -0.51
CA ARG A 275 -31.77 -7.23 -1.79
C ARG A 275 -30.92 -6.44 -2.78
N LYS A 276 -29.97 -5.63 -2.30
CA LYS A 276 -29.07 -4.81 -3.11
C LYS A 276 -27.88 -5.59 -3.69
N SER A 277 -27.62 -6.82 -3.23
CA SER A 277 -26.42 -7.59 -3.60
C SER A 277 -26.22 -7.70 -5.12
N TRP A 278 -27.28 -8.03 -5.85
CA TRP A 278 -27.20 -8.25 -7.30
C TRP A 278 -27.19 -6.96 -8.11
N GLU A 279 -27.84 -5.92 -7.59
CA GLU A 279 -27.83 -4.59 -8.20
C GLU A 279 -26.44 -3.96 -8.08
N LEU A 280 -25.87 -3.95 -6.86
CA LEU A 280 -24.53 -3.42 -6.63
C LEU A 280 -23.47 -4.19 -7.42
N HIS A 281 -23.57 -5.52 -7.48
CA HIS A 281 -22.65 -6.33 -8.30
C HIS A 281 -22.69 -5.94 -9.78
N ARG A 282 -23.91 -5.77 -10.33
CA ARG A 282 -24.09 -5.34 -11.72
C ARG A 282 -23.55 -3.93 -11.95
N GLU A 283 -23.84 -3.01 -11.06
CA GLU A 283 -23.35 -1.63 -11.11
C GLU A 283 -21.82 -1.60 -11.13
N MET A 284 -21.15 -2.23 -10.15
CA MET A 284 -19.70 -2.23 -10.02
C MET A 284 -19.01 -2.96 -11.18
N SER A 285 -19.61 -4.05 -11.68
CA SER A 285 -19.10 -4.78 -12.83
C SER A 285 -19.25 -4.00 -14.15
N THR A 286 -20.32 -3.22 -14.31
CA THR A 286 -20.58 -2.41 -15.51
C THR A 286 -19.71 -1.15 -15.52
N ASN A 287 -19.69 -0.44 -14.39
CA ASN A 287 -18.94 0.81 -14.21
C ASN A 287 -17.42 0.60 -14.22
N ALA A 288 -16.94 -0.65 -14.27
CA ALA A 288 -15.53 -0.96 -14.46
C ALA A 288 -14.95 -0.34 -15.76
N ALA A 289 -15.78 -0.15 -16.78
CA ALA A 289 -15.41 0.50 -18.04
C ALA A 289 -15.51 2.04 -17.99
N ASP A 290 -16.27 2.59 -17.06
CA ASP A 290 -16.47 4.03 -16.94
C ASP A 290 -15.26 4.70 -16.30
N LYS A 291 -14.96 5.92 -16.75
CA LYS A 291 -13.94 6.75 -16.12
C LYS A 291 -14.47 7.14 -14.74
N GLY A 292 -13.78 6.68 -13.68
CA GLY A 292 -14.08 7.09 -12.31
C GLY A 292 -13.97 8.61 -12.12
N ARG A 293 -14.29 9.08 -10.91
CA ARG A 293 -14.19 10.51 -10.56
C ARG A 293 -12.83 11.07 -10.99
N VAL A 294 -12.87 12.14 -11.78
CA VAL A 294 -11.67 12.86 -12.23
C VAL A 294 -10.98 13.48 -11.00
N PRO A 295 -9.64 13.33 -10.85
CA PRO A 295 -8.92 13.98 -9.77
C PRO A 295 -8.89 15.51 -9.97
N ASP A 296 -9.09 16.24 -8.89
CA ASP A 296 -8.97 17.70 -8.86
C ASP A 296 -7.48 18.12 -8.96
N PHE A 297 -6.60 17.32 -8.36
CA PHE A 297 -5.15 17.51 -8.36
C PHE A 297 -4.40 16.24 -8.71
N VAL A 298 -3.38 16.36 -9.56
CA VAL A 298 -2.46 15.29 -9.91
C VAL A 298 -1.03 15.66 -9.53
N PHE A 299 -0.38 14.84 -8.73
CA PHE A 299 1.07 14.88 -8.53
C PHE A 299 1.75 13.90 -9.49
N LEU A 300 2.46 14.42 -10.48
CA LEU A 300 3.17 13.62 -11.49
C LEU A 300 4.57 13.28 -10.97
N ALA A 301 4.70 12.09 -10.39
CA ALA A 301 5.92 11.51 -9.84
C ALA A 301 6.74 10.74 -10.89
N HIS A 302 7.96 10.38 -10.51
CA HIS A 302 8.80 9.41 -11.21
C HIS A 302 9.43 8.46 -10.19
N VAL A 303 9.97 7.34 -10.66
CA VAL A 303 10.65 6.39 -9.77
C VAL A 303 12.04 6.93 -9.44
N VAL A 304 12.43 6.91 -8.17
CA VAL A 304 13.75 7.43 -7.75
C VAL A 304 14.85 6.46 -8.19
N ASP A 305 14.76 5.21 -7.74
CA ASP A 305 15.67 4.11 -8.05
C ASP A 305 14.99 2.74 -7.87
N ILE A 306 15.72 1.65 -8.09
CA ILE A 306 15.20 0.27 -7.99
C ILE A 306 14.82 -0.08 -6.55
N SER A 307 15.60 0.37 -5.57
CA SER A 307 15.35 0.09 -4.16
C SER A 307 14.05 0.73 -3.66
N SER A 308 13.84 2.02 -3.98
CA SER A 308 12.61 2.77 -3.69
C SER A 308 11.39 2.24 -4.43
N ALA A 309 11.55 1.69 -5.64
CA ALA A 309 10.44 1.07 -6.38
C ALA A 309 9.84 -0.12 -5.62
N MET A 310 10.66 -0.89 -4.90
CA MET A 310 10.20 -2.01 -4.10
C MET A 310 9.47 -1.58 -2.81
N HIS A 311 9.51 -0.29 -2.44
CA HIS A 311 8.72 0.30 -1.35
C HIS A 311 7.31 0.75 -1.79
N ALA A 312 6.90 0.49 -3.04
CA ALA A 312 5.57 0.84 -3.51
C ALA A 312 4.47 0.00 -2.82
N PRO A 313 3.27 0.57 -2.55
CA PRO A 313 2.17 -0.16 -1.91
C PRO A 313 1.75 -1.45 -2.62
N PHE A 314 1.85 -1.49 -3.96
CA PHE A 314 1.52 -2.67 -4.77
C PHE A 314 2.64 -3.72 -4.85
N VAL A 315 3.79 -3.48 -4.21
CA VAL A 315 4.85 -4.47 -3.99
C VAL A 315 4.69 -5.10 -2.61
N ASN A 316 4.57 -4.25 -1.58
CA ASN A 316 4.28 -4.70 -0.22
C ASN A 316 3.72 -3.54 0.61
N ARG A 317 2.45 -3.65 1.02
CA ARG A 317 1.76 -2.63 1.83
C ARG A 317 2.45 -2.36 3.17
N ALA A 318 2.99 -3.39 3.84
CA ALA A 318 3.63 -3.24 5.14
C ALA A 318 4.94 -2.43 5.02
N VAL A 319 5.76 -2.75 4.01
CA VAL A 319 7.00 -2.01 3.70
C VAL A 319 6.68 -0.56 3.31
N ALA A 320 5.68 -0.34 2.47
CA ALA A 320 5.27 0.99 2.02
C ALA A 320 4.70 1.89 3.13
N SER A 321 4.22 1.30 4.23
CA SER A 321 3.65 2.05 5.36
C SER A 321 4.67 2.53 6.39
N ASN A 322 5.93 2.12 6.25
CA ASN A 322 7.06 2.56 7.05
C ASN A 322 7.91 3.56 6.27
N ALA A 323 8.69 4.37 7.00
CA ALA A 323 9.66 5.25 6.37
C ALA A 323 10.63 4.43 5.50
N PHE A 324 11.02 5.01 4.36
CA PHE A 324 11.97 4.35 3.47
C PHE A 324 13.30 4.08 4.19
N THR A 325 13.78 2.86 4.08
CA THR A 325 15.06 2.42 4.64
C THR A 325 15.64 1.39 3.70
N PRO A 326 16.93 1.50 3.31
CA PRO A 326 17.57 0.53 2.42
C PRO A 326 17.73 -0.80 3.16
N TRP A 327 16.74 -1.69 3.03
CA TRP A 327 16.73 -2.99 3.70
C TRP A 327 17.50 -4.02 2.90
N ASN A 328 18.46 -4.68 3.55
CA ASN A 328 19.16 -5.84 2.99
C ASN A 328 18.18 -6.99 2.65
N ILE A 329 17.04 -7.07 3.35
CA ILE A 329 15.98 -8.06 3.09
C ILE A 329 15.37 -7.89 1.68
N MET A 330 15.47 -6.71 1.06
CA MET A 330 14.93 -6.45 -0.27
C MET A 330 15.91 -6.81 -1.40
N LEU A 331 17.18 -7.12 -1.08
CA LEU A 331 18.20 -7.49 -2.06
C LEU A 331 17.82 -8.70 -2.93
N PRO A 332 17.20 -9.78 -2.40
CA PRO A 332 16.76 -10.91 -3.23
C PRO A 332 15.69 -10.52 -4.25
N GLY A 333 14.88 -9.49 -3.96
CA GLY A 333 13.88 -8.96 -4.88
C GLY A 333 14.45 -8.05 -5.98
N TRP A 334 15.69 -7.61 -5.83
CA TRP A 334 16.31 -6.63 -6.74
C TRP A 334 16.41 -7.11 -8.19
N PRO A 335 16.81 -8.36 -8.51
CA PRO A 335 16.84 -8.83 -9.91
C PRO A 335 15.46 -8.81 -10.57
N VAL A 336 14.41 -9.16 -9.81
CA VAL A 336 13.03 -9.10 -10.28
C VAL A 336 12.61 -7.65 -10.52
N ALA A 337 12.91 -6.75 -9.58
CA ALA A 337 12.61 -5.33 -9.71
C ALA A 337 13.35 -4.69 -10.91
N PHE A 338 14.59 -5.10 -11.18
CA PHE A 338 15.34 -4.68 -12.36
C PHE A 338 14.69 -5.16 -13.67
N LEU A 339 14.26 -6.42 -13.73
CA LEU A 339 13.53 -6.93 -14.90
C LEU A 339 12.21 -6.16 -15.11
N VAL A 340 11.46 -5.90 -14.05
CA VAL A 340 10.25 -5.08 -14.09
C VAL A 340 10.57 -3.66 -14.58
N MET A 341 11.67 -3.06 -14.13
CA MET A 341 12.12 -1.76 -14.62
C MET A 341 12.38 -1.76 -16.13
N LEU A 342 13.01 -2.80 -16.69
CA LEU A 342 13.20 -2.94 -18.14
C LEU A 342 11.87 -3.04 -18.89
N ILE A 343 10.94 -3.85 -18.38
CA ILE A 343 9.59 -3.99 -18.95
C ILE A 343 8.85 -2.66 -18.92
N MET A 344 8.91 -1.94 -17.79
CA MET A 344 8.31 -0.62 -17.64
C MET A 344 8.92 0.40 -18.59
N TRP A 345 10.25 0.39 -18.77
CA TRP A 345 10.91 1.28 -19.71
C TRP A 345 10.39 1.07 -21.13
N ALA A 346 10.29 -0.19 -21.56
CA ALA A 346 9.88 -0.55 -22.90
C ALA A 346 8.38 -0.32 -23.18
N LYS A 347 7.49 -0.63 -22.22
CA LYS A 347 6.05 -0.77 -22.52
C LYS A 347 5.11 0.03 -21.64
N ALA A 348 5.55 0.49 -20.46
CA ALA A 348 4.61 1.13 -19.54
C ALA A 348 4.25 2.55 -19.97
N LYS A 349 2.99 2.88 -19.75
CA LYS A 349 2.43 4.24 -19.82
C LYS A 349 2.31 4.81 -18.41
N ILE A 350 1.97 6.09 -18.32
CA ILE A 350 1.67 6.73 -17.04
C ILE A 350 0.51 6.04 -16.34
N PHE A 351 0.67 5.79 -15.04
CA PHE A 351 -0.28 5.00 -14.26
C PHE A 351 -0.50 5.57 -12.87
N LEU A 352 -1.65 5.24 -12.27
CA LEU A 352 -2.04 5.68 -10.93
C LEU A 352 -1.30 4.85 -9.87
N VAL A 353 -0.60 5.53 -8.96
CA VAL A 353 0.15 4.92 -7.85
C VAL A 353 -0.61 4.99 -6.53
N SER A 354 -1.19 6.15 -6.23
CA SER A 354 -1.93 6.40 -5.00
C SER A 354 -2.96 7.51 -5.22
N PHE A 355 -3.94 7.59 -4.33
CA PHE A 355 -4.90 8.69 -4.28
C PHE A 355 -5.31 8.96 -2.84
N TYR A 356 -5.81 10.17 -2.57
CA TYR A 356 -6.36 10.55 -1.28
C TYR A 356 -7.41 11.64 -1.46
N ASN A 357 -8.32 11.78 -0.50
CA ASN A 357 -9.23 12.92 -0.45
C ASN A 357 -8.72 13.92 0.57
N LEU A 358 -8.67 15.19 0.17
CA LEU A 358 -8.30 16.30 1.05
C LEU A 358 -9.34 17.40 0.87
N ARG A 359 -10.05 17.77 1.96
CA ARG A 359 -11.07 18.83 1.96
C ARG A 359 -12.12 18.66 0.83
N GLY A 360 -12.59 17.44 0.62
CA GLY A 360 -13.58 17.10 -0.41
C GLY A 360 -13.05 17.00 -1.84
N ARG A 361 -11.77 17.31 -2.08
CA ARG A 361 -11.11 17.21 -3.39
C ARG A 361 -10.37 15.88 -3.51
N LEU A 362 -10.40 15.31 -4.72
CA LEU A 362 -9.70 14.07 -5.02
C LEU A 362 -8.29 14.38 -5.54
N HIS A 363 -7.29 13.84 -4.86
CA HIS A 363 -5.88 13.98 -5.22
C HIS A 363 -5.37 12.63 -5.71
N ALA A 364 -4.59 12.64 -6.79
CA ALA A 364 -3.97 11.45 -7.35
C ALA A 364 -2.46 11.63 -7.51
N THR A 365 -1.70 10.57 -7.31
CA THR A 365 -0.29 10.50 -7.70
C THR A 365 -0.17 9.61 -8.92
N TRP A 366 0.25 10.18 -10.04
CA TRP A 366 0.58 9.44 -11.25
C TRP A 366 2.09 9.24 -11.33
N ALA A 367 2.55 8.11 -11.85
CA ALA A 367 3.97 7.88 -12.09
C ALA A 367 4.27 7.87 -13.58
N VAL A 368 5.26 8.67 -13.97
CA VAL A 368 6.01 8.45 -15.20
C VAL A 368 6.86 7.19 -14.98
N PRO A 369 6.74 6.15 -15.83
CA PRO A 369 7.42 4.86 -15.65
C PRO A 369 8.90 4.95 -16.02
N ARG A 370 9.62 5.89 -15.40
CA ARG A 370 11.02 6.20 -15.64
C ARG A 370 11.73 6.38 -14.30
N PHE A 371 12.92 5.81 -14.22
CA PHE A 371 13.78 5.78 -13.04
C PHE A 371 14.75 6.96 -13.08
N GLY A 372 15.16 7.47 -11.91
CA GLY A 372 15.91 8.71 -11.80
C GLY A 372 17.16 8.77 -12.68
N PHE A 373 17.92 7.67 -12.78
CA PHE A 373 19.11 7.61 -13.64
C PHE A 373 18.79 7.82 -15.13
N GLN A 374 17.59 7.44 -15.59
CA GLN A 374 17.17 7.57 -16.99
C GLN A 374 16.96 9.02 -17.40
N TYR A 375 16.63 9.92 -16.46
CA TYR A 375 16.51 11.37 -16.73
C TYR A 375 17.84 12.02 -17.10
N PHE A 376 18.96 11.35 -16.82
CA PHE A 376 20.30 11.81 -17.15
C PHE A 376 20.88 11.15 -18.42
N LEU A 377 20.11 10.30 -19.10
CA LEU A 377 20.49 9.68 -20.36
C LEU A 377 19.99 10.56 -21.53
N PRO A 378 20.89 11.14 -22.36
CA PRO A 378 20.47 12.05 -23.44
C PRO A 378 19.44 11.45 -24.39
N PHE A 379 19.61 10.19 -24.79
CA PHE A 379 18.68 9.51 -25.70
C PHE A 379 17.29 9.23 -25.10
N ALA A 380 17.14 9.30 -23.78
CA ALA A 380 15.86 9.05 -23.10
C ALA A 380 15.02 10.33 -22.93
N GLN A 381 15.62 11.52 -23.13
CA GLN A 381 14.99 12.81 -22.82
C GLN A 381 13.69 13.03 -23.59
N GLU A 382 13.69 12.79 -24.89
CA GLU A 382 12.51 12.94 -25.75
C GLU A 382 11.36 12.04 -25.27
N GLY A 383 11.65 10.75 -25.05
CA GLY A 383 10.65 9.80 -24.56
C GLY A 383 10.09 10.17 -23.19
N ILE A 384 10.91 10.72 -22.29
CA ILE A 384 10.46 11.22 -20.98
C ILE A 384 9.55 12.43 -21.14
N ASN A 385 9.95 13.41 -21.97
CA ASN A 385 9.15 14.61 -22.22
C ASN A 385 7.82 14.27 -22.89
N ASN A 386 7.78 13.30 -23.80
CA ASN A 386 6.53 12.81 -24.40
C ASN A 386 5.57 12.25 -23.34
N HIS A 387 6.06 11.46 -22.38
CA HIS A 387 5.23 11.01 -21.26
C HIS A 387 4.71 12.20 -20.43
N ILE A 388 5.58 13.14 -20.05
CA ILE A 388 5.15 14.29 -19.23
C ILE A 388 4.12 15.14 -19.97
N GLU A 389 4.32 15.39 -21.26
CA GLU A 389 3.38 16.10 -22.13
C GLU A 389 2.04 15.36 -22.21
N ASP A 390 2.06 14.05 -22.45
CA ASP A 390 0.87 13.21 -22.48
C ASP A 390 0.11 13.25 -21.15
N ALA A 391 0.81 13.31 -20.01
CA ALA A 391 0.19 13.46 -18.70
C ALA A 391 -0.56 14.79 -18.57
N ILE A 392 0.06 15.89 -19.00
CA ILE A 392 -0.51 17.24 -18.94
C ILE A 392 -1.74 17.31 -19.84
N LEU A 393 -1.63 16.84 -21.09
CA LEU A 393 -2.74 16.84 -22.04
C LEU A 393 -3.87 15.91 -21.60
N ARG A 394 -3.55 14.77 -20.99
CA ARG A 394 -4.56 13.91 -20.36
C ARG A 394 -5.27 14.62 -19.22
N ALA A 395 -4.53 15.25 -18.32
CA ALA A 395 -5.09 15.98 -17.19
C ALA A 395 -6.00 17.12 -17.66
N ASP A 396 -5.61 17.83 -18.72
CA ASP A 396 -6.43 18.86 -19.33
C ASP A 396 -7.75 18.28 -19.89
N ARG A 397 -7.66 17.24 -20.71
CA ARG A 397 -8.84 16.60 -21.34
C ARG A 397 -9.81 16.04 -20.31
N GLU A 398 -9.29 15.45 -19.23
CA GLU A 398 -10.12 14.90 -18.15
C GLU A 398 -10.72 15.99 -17.26
N GLY A 399 -10.18 17.21 -17.26
CA GLY A 399 -10.69 18.34 -16.48
C GLY A 399 -10.05 18.49 -15.09
N VAL A 400 -8.85 17.94 -14.91
CA VAL A 400 -8.01 18.15 -13.72
C VAL A 400 -7.71 19.64 -13.58
N LYS A 401 -7.74 20.17 -12.36
CA LYS A 401 -7.51 21.61 -12.13
C LYS A 401 -6.03 21.95 -12.05
N VAL A 402 -5.24 21.12 -11.36
CA VAL A 402 -3.80 21.32 -11.19
C VAL A 402 -3.05 20.01 -11.42
N ILE A 403 -2.02 20.05 -12.26
CA ILE A 403 -1.03 18.99 -12.39
C ILE A 403 0.33 19.51 -11.92
N SER A 404 0.90 18.86 -10.91
CA SER A 404 2.19 19.23 -10.36
C SER A 404 3.30 18.32 -10.85
N LEU A 405 4.41 18.90 -11.32
CA LEU A 405 5.58 18.19 -11.80
C LEU A 405 6.55 17.91 -10.64
N ALA A 406 6.67 16.64 -10.24
CA ALA A 406 7.53 16.25 -9.12
C ALA A 406 9.01 16.11 -9.53
N ALA A 407 9.92 16.50 -8.64
CA ALA A 407 11.36 16.22 -8.73
C ALA A 407 11.94 16.36 -10.15
N LEU A 408 12.37 15.28 -10.81
CA LEU A 408 13.00 15.35 -12.13
C LEU A 408 12.02 15.62 -13.28
N ASN A 409 10.71 15.48 -13.08
CA ASN A 409 9.71 15.86 -14.10
C ASN A 409 9.66 17.37 -14.36
N LYS A 410 10.21 18.18 -13.44
CA LYS A 410 10.40 19.64 -13.58
C LYS A 410 11.88 20.02 -13.72
N ASN A 411 12.73 19.09 -14.18
CA ASN A 411 14.14 19.40 -14.38
C ASN A 411 14.30 20.47 -15.48
N GLU A 412 14.98 21.56 -15.15
CA GLU A 412 15.19 22.68 -16.06
C GLU A 412 15.95 22.28 -17.33
N ALA A 413 16.98 21.43 -17.19
CA ALA A 413 17.76 20.96 -18.34
C ALA A 413 16.94 20.02 -19.26
N LEU A 414 15.84 19.47 -18.77
CA LEU A 414 14.98 18.56 -19.52
C LEU A 414 13.84 19.30 -20.24
N ASN A 415 13.17 20.23 -19.56
CA ASN A 415 11.96 20.87 -20.08
C ASN A 415 11.75 22.32 -19.61
N GLY A 416 12.82 22.97 -19.15
CA GLY A 416 12.76 24.35 -18.66
C GLY A 416 11.88 24.52 -17.43
N GLY A 417 11.74 23.49 -16.59
CA GLY A 417 10.89 23.53 -15.40
C GLY A 417 9.39 23.53 -15.70
N GLY A 418 9.00 22.91 -16.82
CA GLY A 418 7.63 22.85 -17.32
C GLY A 418 7.27 23.94 -18.36
N THR A 419 8.14 24.92 -18.59
CA THR A 419 7.92 26.01 -19.57
C THR A 419 7.77 25.47 -20.99
N LEU A 420 8.50 24.41 -21.34
CA LEU A 420 8.38 23.73 -22.63
C LEU A 420 6.91 23.39 -22.98
N PHE A 421 6.18 22.82 -22.02
CA PHE A 421 4.82 22.35 -22.26
C PHE A 421 3.79 23.49 -22.26
N VAL A 422 3.95 24.46 -21.36
CA VAL A 422 3.04 25.63 -21.28
C VAL A 422 3.19 26.51 -22.53
N ASN A 423 4.41 26.68 -23.04
CA ASN A 423 4.63 27.45 -24.27
C ASN A 423 4.11 26.73 -25.51
N LYS A 424 4.22 25.39 -25.54
CA LYS A 424 3.71 24.55 -26.65
C LYS A 424 2.18 24.50 -26.66
N HIS A 425 1.54 24.58 -25.49
CA HIS A 425 0.09 24.50 -25.32
C HIS A 425 -0.44 25.71 -24.53
N PRO A 426 -0.59 26.88 -25.17
CA PRO A 426 -0.98 28.11 -24.47
C PRO A 426 -2.40 28.07 -23.89
N ASP A 427 -3.29 27.28 -24.50
CA ASP A 427 -4.72 27.20 -24.14
C ASP A 427 -5.05 26.08 -23.14
N LEU A 428 -4.04 25.58 -22.41
CA LEU A 428 -4.30 24.64 -21.32
C LEU A 428 -5.32 25.26 -20.35
N ARG A 429 -6.22 24.43 -19.82
CA ARG A 429 -7.15 24.71 -18.73
C ARG A 429 -6.59 24.19 -17.41
N VAL A 430 -5.93 23.04 -17.43
CA VAL A 430 -5.17 22.53 -16.26
C VAL A 430 -4.00 23.47 -15.95
N ARG A 431 -3.74 23.75 -14.66
CA ARG A 431 -2.56 24.53 -14.25
C ARG A 431 -1.38 23.60 -14.00
N VAL A 432 -0.31 23.78 -14.77
CA VAL A 432 0.98 23.12 -14.56
C VAL A 432 1.77 23.84 -13.46
N VAL A 433 2.19 23.10 -12.43
CA VAL A 433 2.80 23.66 -11.21
C VAL A 433 4.04 22.89 -10.75
N HIS A 434 5.17 23.56 -10.57
CA HIS A 434 6.38 22.93 -10.06
C HIS A 434 6.49 22.94 -8.51
N GLY A 435 5.75 23.82 -7.82
CA GLY A 435 5.77 23.95 -6.35
C GLY A 435 7.11 24.39 -5.75
N ASN A 436 8.04 24.91 -6.55
CA ASN A 436 9.34 25.40 -6.06
C ASN A 436 9.20 26.66 -5.22
N THR A 437 8.18 27.50 -5.44
CA THR A 437 7.98 28.71 -4.64
C THR A 437 7.67 28.36 -3.18
N LEU A 438 6.77 27.40 -2.92
CA LEU A 438 6.55 26.91 -1.55
C LEU A 438 7.80 26.18 -1.00
N THR A 439 8.54 25.47 -1.86
CA THR A 439 9.79 24.83 -1.43
C THR A 439 10.80 25.86 -0.93
N ALA A 440 10.98 26.98 -1.65
CA ALA A 440 11.82 28.08 -1.22
C ALA A 440 11.31 28.71 0.09
N ALA A 441 10.00 28.95 0.19
CA ALA A 441 9.38 29.50 1.39
C ALA A 441 9.61 28.62 2.64
N VAL A 442 9.43 27.30 2.52
CA VAL A 442 9.69 26.34 3.61
C VAL A 442 11.15 26.41 4.04
N ILE A 443 12.10 26.41 3.09
CA ILE A 443 13.52 26.49 3.41
C ILE A 443 13.86 27.79 4.13
N LEU A 444 13.36 28.94 3.65
CA LEU A 444 13.64 30.24 4.25
C LEU A 444 13.06 30.40 5.66
N ASN A 445 11.91 29.77 5.92
CA ASN A 445 11.22 29.87 7.22
C ASN A 445 11.62 28.76 8.22
N GLU A 446 12.06 27.58 7.78
CA GLU A 446 12.45 26.47 8.67
C GLU A 446 13.91 26.52 9.11
N ILE A 447 14.78 27.19 8.35
CA ILE A 447 16.18 27.32 8.78
C ILE A 447 16.23 28.21 10.03
N SER A 448 16.48 27.58 11.18
CA SER A 448 16.63 28.26 12.47
C SER A 448 17.62 29.42 12.38
N LYS A 449 17.36 30.48 13.15
CA LYS A 449 18.28 31.63 13.26
C LYS A 449 19.64 31.22 13.83
N ASP A 450 19.66 30.18 14.65
CA ASP A 450 20.85 29.70 15.36
C ASP A 450 21.66 28.65 14.57
N VAL A 451 21.23 28.31 13.34
CA VAL A 451 21.97 27.34 12.53
C VAL A 451 23.32 27.93 12.15
N THR A 452 24.39 27.20 12.42
CA THR A 452 25.77 27.62 12.10
C THR A 452 26.31 26.95 10.85
N GLU A 453 25.76 25.80 10.48
CA GLU A 453 26.17 25.01 9.32
C GLU A 453 24.98 24.35 8.61
N VAL A 454 24.98 24.34 7.27
CA VAL A 454 23.96 23.71 6.43
C VAL A 454 24.64 22.88 5.33
N PHE A 455 24.26 21.61 5.22
CA PHE A 455 24.62 20.78 4.08
C PHE A 455 23.59 20.94 2.96
N LEU A 456 24.04 21.37 1.78
CA LEU A 456 23.15 21.68 0.66
C LEU A 456 23.43 20.78 -0.55
N THR A 457 22.50 19.88 -0.82
CA THR A 457 22.46 19.11 -2.07
C THR A 457 21.91 19.98 -3.20
N GLY A 458 22.49 19.87 -4.40
CA GLY A 458 22.07 20.69 -5.53
C GLY A 458 22.35 22.19 -5.36
N ALA A 459 23.38 22.54 -4.58
CA ALA A 459 23.79 23.92 -4.31
C ALA A 459 24.15 24.73 -5.57
N THR A 460 24.37 24.06 -6.71
CA THR A 460 24.66 24.70 -8.01
C THR A 460 23.44 24.90 -8.90
N SER A 461 22.25 24.46 -8.45
CA SER A 461 20.97 24.77 -9.12
C SER A 461 20.57 26.23 -8.89
N LYS A 462 19.61 26.77 -9.66
CA LYS A 462 19.13 28.16 -9.47
C LYS A 462 18.65 28.42 -8.03
N LEU A 463 17.80 27.54 -7.50
CA LEU A 463 17.30 27.63 -6.12
C LEU A 463 18.42 27.38 -5.10
N GLY A 464 19.20 26.30 -5.28
CA GLY A 464 20.29 25.97 -4.37
C GLY A 464 21.35 27.08 -4.28
N ARG A 465 21.72 27.68 -5.40
CA ARG A 465 22.63 28.84 -5.46
C ARG A 465 22.07 30.02 -4.68
N ALA A 466 20.79 30.36 -4.88
CA ALA A 466 20.15 31.47 -4.19
C ALA A 466 20.13 31.25 -2.66
N ILE A 467 19.78 30.03 -2.22
CA ILE A 467 19.80 29.64 -0.81
C ILE A 467 21.22 29.69 -0.25
N ALA A 468 22.21 29.14 -0.97
CA ALA A 468 23.61 29.15 -0.54
C ALA A 468 24.11 30.57 -0.30
N LEU A 469 23.85 31.49 -1.25
CA LEU A 469 24.24 32.89 -1.13
C LEU A 469 23.49 33.61 0.00
N TYR A 470 22.19 33.34 0.18
CA TYR A 470 21.40 33.91 1.27
C TYR A 470 21.94 33.49 2.65
N LEU A 471 22.21 32.20 2.84
CA LEU A 471 22.76 31.66 4.09
C LEU A 471 24.19 32.13 4.34
N CYS A 472 25.00 32.19 3.29
CA CYS A 472 26.36 32.72 3.33
C CYS A 472 26.40 34.18 3.82
N ARG A 473 25.50 35.04 3.34
CA ARG A 473 25.35 36.43 3.83
C ARG A 473 24.93 36.52 5.31
N ARG A 474 24.28 35.47 5.83
CA ARG A 474 23.94 35.33 7.25
C ARG A 474 25.07 34.71 8.08
N LYS A 475 26.27 34.53 7.50
CA LYS A 475 27.42 33.89 8.15
C LYS A 475 27.14 32.44 8.60
N VAL A 476 26.26 31.76 7.86
CA VAL A 476 26.01 30.33 8.01
C VAL A 476 26.95 29.58 7.08
N ARG A 477 27.68 28.59 7.60
CA ARG A 477 28.60 27.76 6.80
C ARG A 477 27.80 26.82 5.90
N VAL A 478 27.89 26.96 4.58
CA VAL A 478 27.16 26.14 3.61
C VAL A 478 28.11 25.12 2.98
N LEU A 479 27.90 23.84 3.31
CA LEU A 479 28.59 22.73 2.68
C LEU A 479 27.89 22.40 1.34
N MET A 480 28.45 22.90 0.25
CA MET A 480 27.91 22.78 -1.10
C MET A 480 28.34 21.45 -1.74
N LEU A 481 27.40 20.51 -1.90
CA LEU A 481 27.69 19.24 -2.58
C LEU A 481 27.79 19.44 -4.09
N THR A 482 29.01 19.40 -4.63
CA THR A 482 29.27 19.47 -6.07
C THR A 482 30.62 18.85 -6.44
N LEU A 483 30.63 18.01 -7.48
CA LEU A 483 31.87 17.48 -8.07
C LEU A 483 32.58 18.52 -8.95
N SER A 484 31.86 19.53 -9.44
CA SER A 484 32.44 20.59 -10.28
C SER A 484 32.98 21.72 -9.40
N THR A 485 34.30 21.79 -9.32
CA THR A 485 35.03 22.88 -8.66
C THR A 485 34.78 24.21 -9.36
N GLU A 486 34.68 24.22 -10.69
CA GLU A 486 34.39 25.43 -11.46
C GLU A 486 33.03 26.03 -11.10
N ARG A 487 31.96 25.21 -11.05
CA ARG A 487 30.62 25.67 -10.64
C ARG A 487 30.62 26.18 -9.21
N PHE A 488 31.35 25.54 -8.31
CA PHE A 488 31.51 26.00 -6.93
C PHE A 488 32.20 27.36 -6.88
N GLN A 489 33.37 27.51 -7.50
CA GLN A 489 34.14 28.76 -7.51
C GLN A 489 33.36 29.91 -8.13
N LYS A 490 32.58 29.65 -9.18
CA LYS A 490 31.70 30.65 -9.78
C LYS A 490 30.71 31.21 -8.77
N ILE A 491 30.02 30.35 -8.02
CA ILE A 491 29.07 30.76 -6.99
C ILE A 491 29.77 31.42 -5.81
N GLN A 492 30.94 30.91 -5.42
CA GLN A 492 31.73 31.50 -4.33
C GLN A 492 32.11 32.95 -4.62
N LYS A 493 32.51 33.25 -5.85
CA LYS A 493 32.86 34.62 -6.29
C LYS A 493 31.67 35.59 -6.29
N GLU A 494 30.45 35.09 -6.33
CA GLU A 494 29.25 35.93 -6.26
C GLU A 494 28.87 36.33 -4.82
N ALA A 495 29.45 35.66 -3.81
CA ALA A 495 29.27 36.04 -2.43
C ALA A 495 30.17 37.24 -2.07
N PRO A 496 29.74 38.11 -1.12
CA PRO A 496 30.59 39.17 -0.57
C PRO A 496 31.93 38.62 -0.08
N LEU A 497 33.02 39.37 -0.26
CA LEU A 497 34.40 38.92 0.04
C LEU A 497 34.57 38.39 1.47
N ASP A 498 33.93 39.05 2.45
CA ASP A 498 33.94 38.66 3.86
C ASP A 498 33.11 37.41 4.18
N CYS A 499 32.23 37.01 3.25
CA CYS A 499 31.35 35.87 3.38
C CYS A 499 31.83 34.64 2.59
N GLN A 500 32.77 34.77 1.64
CA GLN A 500 33.17 33.67 0.73
C GLN A 500 33.69 32.41 1.45
N SER A 501 34.31 32.58 2.63
CA SER A 501 34.82 31.48 3.47
C SER A 501 33.73 30.59 4.06
N TYR A 502 32.49 31.09 4.12
CA TYR A 502 31.33 30.32 4.59
C TYR A 502 30.82 29.34 3.53
N LEU A 503 31.17 29.51 2.26
CA LEU A 503 30.86 28.53 1.22
C LEU A 503 32.00 27.49 1.13
N VAL A 504 31.66 26.23 1.38
CA VAL A 504 32.64 25.13 1.41
C VAL A 504 32.23 24.06 0.40
N GLN A 505 33.12 23.72 -0.53
CA GLN A 505 32.88 22.61 -1.44
C GLN A 505 32.98 21.28 -0.69
N VAL A 506 31.98 20.42 -0.87
CA VAL A 506 32.05 19.01 -0.46
C VAL A 506 31.73 18.13 -1.65
N THR A 507 32.38 16.97 -1.73
CA THR A 507 32.24 16.03 -2.87
C THR A 507 31.62 14.70 -2.46
N LYS A 508 31.42 14.48 -1.16
CA LYS A 508 30.90 13.22 -0.59
C LYS A 508 29.74 13.50 0.36
N TYR A 509 28.78 12.58 0.37
CA TYR A 509 27.64 12.59 1.31
C TYR A 509 28.04 12.34 2.76
N GLN A 510 29.29 11.94 3.04
CA GLN A 510 29.75 11.71 4.41
C GLN A 510 29.70 12.98 5.28
N ALA A 511 29.84 14.16 4.67
CA ALA A 511 29.61 15.43 5.35
C ALA A 511 28.14 15.65 5.78
N ALA A 512 27.21 14.84 5.28
CA ALA A 512 25.80 14.80 5.65
C ALA A 512 25.41 13.55 6.46
N GLN A 513 26.37 12.78 6.98
CA GLN A 513 26.08 11.53 7.71
C GLN A 513 25.14 11.72 8.92
N ASN A 514 25.13 12.92 9.50
CA ASN A 514 24.27 13.28 10.62
C ASN A 514 22.93 13.89 10.17
N CYS A 515 22.74 14.15 8.88
CA CYS A 515 21.46 14.63 8.34
C CYS A 515 20.46 13.48 8.35
N LYS A 516 19.43 13.58 9.18
CA LYS A 516 18.30 12.63 9.18
C LYS A 516 17.17 13.21 8.34
N TYR A 517 16.85 12.55 7.24
CA TYR A 517 15.64 12.85 6.47
C TYR A 517 14.70 11.65 6.55
N THR A 518 13.69 11.75 7.42
CA THR A 518 12.59 10.78 7.46
C THR A 518 11.30 11.48 7.09
N MET A 519 10.60 10.93 6.10
CA MET A 519 9.25 11.35 5.74
C MET A 519 8.28 10.53 6.57
N ASP A 520 7.98 11.01 7.78
CA ASP A 520 7.02 10.37 8.67
C ASP A 520 5.61 10.38 8.05
N ARG A 521 4.73 9.51 8.57
CA ARG A 521 3.31 9.49 8.19
C ARG A 521 2.68 10.88 8.41
N GLY A 522 1.97 11.37 7.39
CA GLY A 522 1.36 12.69 7.41
C GLY A 522 2.28 13.82 6.93
N VAL A 523 3.52 13.52 6.54
CA VAL A 523 4.46 14.50 5.95
C VAL A 523 4.47 14.36 4.43
N VAL A 524 4.47 15.48 3.70
CA VAL A 524 4.61 15.54 2.25
C VAL A 524 5.71 16.52 1.86
N HIS A 525 6.34 16.32 0.70
CA HIS A 525 7.35 17.26 0.21
C HIS A 525 6.73 18.64 -0.04
N ALA A 526 7.48 19.70 0.25
CA ALA A 526 7.03 21.09 0.04
C ALA A 526 6.58 21.37 -1.40
N CYS A 527 7.21 20.74 -2.41
CA CYS A 527 6.78 20.90 -3.79
C CYS A 527 5.41 20.25 -4.09
N HIS A 528 5.10 19.11 -3.46
CA HIS A 528 3.78 18.50 -3.53
C HIS A 528 2.76 19.42 -2.85
N ALA A 529 3.06 19.88 -1.64
CA ALA A 529 2.22 20.82 -0.90
C ALA A 529 1.97 22.12 -1.69
N GLY A 530 2.96 22.61 -2.45
CA GLY A 530 2.82 23.81 -3.27
C GLY A 530 1.75 23.66 -4.35
N GLY A 531 1.73 22.52 -5.04
CA GLY A 531 0.67 22.19 -5.99
C GLY A 531 -0.71 22.05 -5.33
N VAL A 532 -0.77 21.51 -4.10
CA VAL A 532 -2.02 21.43 -3.33
C VAL A 532 -2.53 22.81 -2.93
N VAL A 533 -1.66 23.70 -2.44
CA VAL A 533 -2.01 25.08 -2.10
C VAL A 533 -2.51 25.82 -3.33
N HIS A 534 -1.84 25.64 -4.48
CA HIS A 534 -2.27 26.23 -5.75
C HIS A 534 -3.71 25.82 -6.12
N LEU A 535 -4.06 24.54 -5.93
CA LEU A 535 -5.42 24.03 -6.14
C LEU A 535 -6.43 24.65 -5.16
N LEU A 536 -6.07 24.72 -3.88
CA LEU A 536 -6.98 25.15 -2.81
C LEU A 536 -7.26 26.66 -2.88
N GLU A 537 -6.27 27.46 -3.24
CA GLU A 537 -6.43 28.90 -3.46
C GLU A 537 -7.07 29.22 -4.83
N GLY A 538 -7.17 28.24 -5.74
CA GLY A 538 -7.81 28.43 -7.04
C GLY A 538 -7.02 29.38 -7.96
N TRP A 539 -5.70 29.41 -7.83
CA TRP A 539 -4.86 30.26 -8.67
C TRP A 539 -4.91 29.82 -10.14
N SER A 540 -4.95 30.81 -11.04
CA SER A 540 -5.17 30.59 -12.49
C SER A 540 -3.89 30.61 -13.33
N HIS A 541 -2.75 30.96 -12.73
CA HIS A 541 -1.46 31.05 -13.42
C HIS A 541 -0.75 29.69 -13.44
N HIS A 542 0.13 29.49 -14.41
CA HIS A 542 1.11 28.40 -14.33
C HIS A 542 2.23 28.77 -13.37
N GLU A 543 2.73 27.81 -12.59
CA GLU A 543 3.94 27.99 -11.77
C GLU A 543 5.05 27.11 -12.36
N VAL A 544 5.75 27.63 -13.37
CA VAL A 544 6.78 26.92 -14.14
C VAL A 544 8.02 27.79 -14.33
N GLY A 545 9.16 27.16 -14.60
CA GLY A 545 10.41 27.88 -14.86
C GLY A 545 11.06 28.44 -13.60
N ALA A 546 11.35 29.75 -13.61
CA ALA A 546 12.01 30.42 -12.49
C ALA A 546 11.04 30.72 -11.35
N ILE A 547 11.56 30.75 -10.12
CA ILE A 547 10.76 31.07 -8.93
C ILE A 547 10.42 32.55 -8.93
N ASP A 548 9.14 32.85 -8.72
CA ASP A 548 8.64 34.20 -8.44
C ASP A 548 8.89 34.53 -6.96
N VAL A 549 9.90 35.36 -6.71
CA VAL A 549 10.35 35.72 -5.36
C VAL A 549 9.29 36.51 -4.60
N ASP A 550 8.50 37.33 -5.30
CA ASP A 550 7.47 38.19 -4.69
C ASP A 550 6.28 37.38 -4.17
N ARG A 551 6.14 36.13 -4.62
CA ARG A 551 5.09 35.20 -4.17
C ARG A 551 5.49 34.31 -3.00
N ILE A 552 6.75 34.34 -2.55
CA ILE A 552 7.22 33.44 -1.48
C ILE A 552 6.38 33.58 -0.21
N ASP A 553 6.19 34.81 0.28
CA ASP A 553 5.42 35.06 1.51
C ASP A 553 3.92 34.78 1.30
N LEU A 554 3.39 35.09 0.12
CA LEU A 554 2.00 34.82 -0.23
C LEU A 554 1.71 33.31 -0.19
N VAL A 555 2.59 32.50 -0.81
CA VAL A 555 2.44 31.04 -0.87
C VAL A 555 2.66 30.41 0.51
N TRP A 556 3.59 30.94 1.31
CA TRP A 556 3.79 30.54 2.70
C TRP A 556 2.53 30.74 3.55
N ASN A 557 1.99 31.96 3.52
CA ASN A 557 0.80 32.31 4.30
C ASN A 557 -0.42 31.50 3.86
N ALA A 558 -0.57 31.24 2.55
CA ALA A 558 -1.61 30.34 2.03
C ALA A 558 -1.44 28.89 2.53
N ALA A 559 -0.20 28.38 2.60
CA ALA A 559 0.06 27.05 3.15
C ALA A 559 -0.37 26.95 4.63
N LEU A 560 0.01 27.95 5.45
CA LEU A 560 -0.39 28.04 6.86
C LEU A 560 -1.91 28.17 7.04
N LYS A 561 -2.57 29.00 6.22
CA LYS A 561 -4.04 29.13 6.17
C LYS A 561 -4.73 27.80 5.88
N HIS A 562 -4.13 26.94 5.05
CA HIS A 562 -4.62 25.60 4.78
C HIS A 562 -4.19 24.54 5.82
N GLY A 563 -3.57 24.96 6.93
CA GLY A 563 -3.22 24.10 8.06
C GLY A 563 -1.98 23.25 7.82
N LEU A 564 -1.23 23.48 6.74
CA LEU A 564 0.09 22.90 6.58
C LEU A 564 1.02 23.50 7.63
N LYS A 565 1.87 22.65 8.20
CA LYS A 565 2.86 23.06 9.19
C LYS A 565 4.23 22.55 8.79
N PRO A 566 5.29 23.29 9.11
CA PRO A 566 6.66 22.82 8.91
C PRO A 566 6.97 21.66 9.85
N VAL A 567 7.86 20.75 9.44
CA VAL A 567 8.14 19.49 10.16
C VAL A 567 8.81 19.76 11.51
N SER A 568 9.67 20.78 11.59
CA SER A 568 10.34 21.21 12.83
C SER A 568 9.38 21.46 13.99
N ASN A 569 8.21 22.05 13.72
CA ASN A 569 7.19 22.33 14.73
C ASN A 569 6.55 21.07 15.31
N VAL A 570 6.50 19.97 14.55
CA VAL A 570 5.94 18.69 15.02
C VAL A 570 6.96 17.93 15.89
N ILE A 571 8.25 18.03 15.56
CA ILE A 571 9.35 17.42 16.33
C ILE A 571 9.46 18.07 17.72
N ASN A 572 9.40 19.40 17.81
CA ASN A 572 9.47 20.12 19.08
C ASN A 572 8.26 19.81 19.99
N GLN A 573 7.08 19.57 19.43
CA GLN A 573 5.92 19.13 20.22
C GLN A 573 6.06 17.70 20.76
N LYS A 574 6.66 16.76 20.00
CA LYS A 574 6.91 15.40 20.49
C LYS A 574 7.99 15.34 21.56
N LEU A 575 8.98 16.24 21.53
CA LEU A 575 10.04 16.33 22.54
C LEU A 575 9.56 16.94 23.86
N ASN A 576 8.57 17.83 23.83
CA ASN A 576 7.97 18.42 25.04
C ASN A 576 6.89 17.53 25.71
N VAL A 577 6.60 16.34 25.15
CA VAL A 577 5.60 15.38 25.66
C VAL A 577 6.27 14.05 26.08
N LYS A 578 7.60 14.01 26.12
CA LYS A 578 8.38 13.01 26.84
C LYS A 578 9.04 13.66 28.04
#